data_AF-A0A432J8R3-F1
#
_entry.id   AF-A0A432J8R3-F1
#
_cell.length_a   1.000
_cell.length_b   1.000
_cell.length_c   1.000
_cell.angle_alpha   90.00
_cell.angle_beta   90.00
_cell.angle_gamma   90.00
#
_symmetry.space_group_name_H-M   'P 1'
#
loop_
_entity.id
_entity.type
_entity.pdbx_description
1 polymer ?
#
loop_
_entity_poly.entity_id
_entity_poly.type
_entity_poly.pdbx_seq_one_letter_code
_entity_poly.pdbx_strand_id
1 'polypeptide(L)'
;DASRQFPHLVTQIVPAPSTLQVDRTIQDLIADGYLGQLLALKLRVSDGHGRADRADTFMNTDGPLHWRHNRLLSGYNIMGMGIWYETLMRYLGPATKVMAMTRVFTNQRKDENGVLQGVTVPDHVSVICEFAAGVQADLSWSTVTGLQAGAELMIFGSDGTIKVEGPPFDKVSVGKNGDKELKDHPIADDKRGKWQVEEDFINSIRGAPVTLTPFDVGVQYMEFTEAVTRSSQTGQMVYLPL
;
A
#
# COMPACT_ATOMS: atom_id res chain seq x y z
N ASP A 1 -17.77 -12.27 -10.60
CA ASP A 1 -18.37 -13.20 -11.59
C ASP A 1 -18.57 -12.63 -12.99
N ALA A 2 -19.09 -11.41 -13.16
CA ALA A 2 -19.29 -10.82 -14.49
C ALA A 2 -18.02 -10.85 -15.38
N SER A 3 -16.86 -10.40 -14.87
CA SER A 3 -15.60 -10.43 -15.65
C SER A 3 -15.20 -11.83 -16.13
N ARG A 4 -15.47 -12.87 -15.33
CA ARG A 4 -15.18 -14.26 -15.68
C ARG A 4 -16.08 -14.79 -16.80
N GLN A 5 -17.28 -14.24 -16.96
CA GLN A 5 -18.21 -14.59 -18.04
C GLN A 5 -17.83 -13.97 -19.39
N PHE A 6 -17.01 -12.91 -19.37
CA PHE A 6 -16.55 -12.21 -20.57
C PHE A 6 -15.01 -12.13 -20.62
N PRO A 7 -14.29 -13.27 -20.66
CA PRO A 7 -12.83 -13.30 -20.58
C PRO A 7 -12.12 -12.67 -21.79
N HIS A 8 -12.86 -12.37 -22.86
CA HIS A 8 -12.38 -11.65 -24.04
C HIS A 8 -12.42 -10.11 -23.88
N LEU A 9 -13.07 -9.61 -22.83
CA LEU A 9 -13.09 -8.18 -22.51
C LEU A 9 -11.97 -7.86 -21.52
N VAL A 10 -11.30 -6.74 -21.75
CA VAL A 10 -10.23 -6.26 -20.87
C VAL A 10 -10.84 -5.68 -19.60
N THR A 11 -10.34 -6.14 -18.45
CA THR A 11 -10.76 -5.68 -17.13
C THR A 11 -9.54 -5.35 -16.27
N GLN A 12 -9.50 -4.13 -15.73
CA GLN A 12 -8.36 -3.63 -14.98
C GLN A 12 -8.83 -2.62 -13.92
N ILE A 13 -8.18 -2.64 -12.76
CA ILE A 13 -8.28 -1.58 -11.76
C ILE A 13 -7.09 -0.64 -11.96
N VAL A 14 -7.31 0.66 -11.70
CA VAL A 14 -6.24 1.66 -11.75
C VAL A 14 -5.10 1.26 -10.81
N PRO A 15 -3.88 1.01 -11.32
CA PRO A 15 -2.77 0.55 -10.49
C PRO A 15 -2.32 1.58 -9.44
N ALA A 16 -1.76 1.08 -8.34
CA ALA A 16 -1.17 1.88 -7.29
C ALA A 16 0.08 2.65 -7.80
N PRO A 17 0.07 4.00 -7.82
CA PRO A 17 1.12 4.81 -8.43
C PRO A 17 2.45 4.87 -7.67
N SER A 18 2.39 4.72 -6.34
CA SER A 18 3.39 5.32 -5.44
C SER A 18 4.82 4.96 -5.81
N THR A 19 5.09 3.71 -6.15
CA THR A 19 6.43 3.18 -6.40
C THR A 19 6.71 2.83 -7.86
N LEU A 20 5.84 3.20 -8.82
CA LEU A 20 6.00 2.81 -10.24
C LEU A 20 7.40 3.14 -10.80
N GLN A 21 8.03 4.23 -10.35
CA GLN A 21 9.37 4.62 -10.80
C GLN A 21 10.48 3.64 -10.39
N VAL A 22 10.25 2.80 -9.38
CA VAL A 22 11.25 1.91 -8.79
C VAL A 22 10.82 0.44 -8.78
N ASP A 23 9.55 0.14 -9.04
CA ASP A 23 8.96 -1.20 -8.97
C ASP A 23 9.83 -2.26 -9.68
N ARG A 24 10.18 -2.00 -10.95
CA ARG A 24 10.93 -2.95 -11.78
C ARG A 24 12.33 -3.22 -11.23
N THR A 25 13.03 -2.20 -10.73
CA THR A 25 14.35 -2.37 -10.10
C THR A 25 14.26 -3.22 -8.84
N ILE A 26 13.23 -3.02 -8.00
CA ILE A 26 13.03 -3.80 -6.77
C ILE A 26 12.70 -5.25 -7.11
N GLN A 27 11.82 -5.46 -8.09
CA GLN A 27 11.47 -6.80 -8.58
C GLN A 27 12.68 -7.54 -9.12
N ASP A 28 13.52 -6.88 -9.93
CA ASP A 28 14.75 -7.47 -10.45
C ASP A 28 15.72 -7.82 -9.32
N LEU A 29 15.94 -6.94 -8.34
CA LEU A 29 16.79 -7.23 -7.17
C LEU A 29 16.29 -8.46 -6.38
N ILE A 30 14.98 -8.61 -6.21
CA ILE A 30 14.39 -9.78 -5.55
C ILE A 30 14.60 -11.03 -6.42
N ALA A 31 14.29 -10.96 -7.71
CA ALA A 31 14.37 -12.08 -8.65
C ALA A 31 15.82 -12.56 -8.86
N ASP A 32 16.79 -11.65 -8.87
CA ASP A 32 18.22 -11.93 -9.01
C ASP A 32 18.84 -12.49 -7.72
N GLY A 33 18.06 -12.64 -6.64
CA GLY A 33 18.51 -13.19 -5.37
C GLY A 33 19.39 -12.21 -4.57
N TYR A 34 19.31 -10.91 -4.83
CA TYR A 34 20.10 -9.91 -4.08
C TYR A 34 19.85 -10.01 -2.57
N LEU A 35 18.63 -10.33 -2.15
CA LEU A 35 18.26 -10.44 -0.75
C LEU A 35 18.58 -11.82 -0.14
N GLY A 36 18.87 -12.85 -0.94
CA GLY A 36 18.89 -14.23 -0.48
C GLY A 36 17.49 -14.69 -0.06
N GLN A 37 17.36 -15.37 1.08
CA GLN A 37 16.05 -15.71 1.64
C GLN A 37 15.35 -14.44 2.13
N LEU A 38 14.12 -14.19 1.68
CA LEU A 38 13.31 -13.08 2.22
C LEU A 38 12.89 -13.38 3.66
N LEU A 39 13.07 -12.41 4.55
CA LEU A 39 12.86 -12.59 6.00
C LEU A 39 11.74 -11.72 6.53
N ALA A 40 11.84 -10.41 6.30
CA ALA A 40 10.92 -9.44 6.89
C ALA A 40 10.64 -8.26 5.96
N LEU A 41 9.51 -7.60 6.17
CA LEU A 41 9.17 -6.34 5.51
C LEU A 41 8.65 -5.33 6.53
N LYS A 42 9.08 -4.08 6.41
CA LYS A 42 8.55 -2.97 7.21
C LYS A 42 8.02 -1.88 6.30
N LEU A 43 6.80 -1.44 6.55
CA LEU A 43 6.20 -0.30 5.88
C LEU A 43 5.67 0.67 6.93
N ARG A 44 6.04 1.94 6.80
CA ARG A 44 5.47 3.04 7.59
C ARG A 44 5.00 4.13 6.66
N VAL A 45 3.74 4.54 6.79
CA VAL A 45 3.13 5.54 5.93
C VAL A 45 2.55 6.67 6.78
N SER A 46 3.10 7.87 6.61
CA SER A 46 2.45 9.11 7.01
C SER A 46 1.49 9.48 5.89
N ASP A 47 0.22 9.16 6.10
CA ASP A 47 -0.78 9.24 5.06
C ASP A 47 -1.43 10.64 5.05
N GLY A 48 -1.39 11.30 3.89
CA GLY A 48 -1.98 12.62 3.69
C GLY A 48 -3.42 12.59 3.13
N HIS A 49 -3.97 11.41 2.84
CA HIS A 49 -5.30 11.30 2.24
C HIS A 49 -6.39 11.72 3.23
N GLY A 50 -7.30 12.57 2.76
CA GLY A 50 -8.39 13.11 3.58
C GLY A 50 -8.00 14.31 4.45
N ARG A 51 -6.73 14.72 4.46
CA ARG A 51 -6.32 15.99 5.06
C ARG A 51 -6.78 17.17 4.21
N ALA A 52 -7.19 18.25 4.87
CA ALA A 52 -7.51 19.51 4.20
C ALA A 52 -6.25 20.23 3.71
N ASP A 53 -5.18 20.18 4.53
CA ASP A 53 -3.84 20.63 4.19
C ASP A 53 -2.87 19.45 4.32
N ARG A 54 -2.09 19.19 3.27
CA ARG A 54 -1.09 18.12 3.28
C ARG A 54 0.15 18.47 4.11
N ALA A 55 0.39 19.75 4.38
CA ALA A 55 1.46 20.22 5.26
C ALA A 55 1.11 20.01 6.74
N ASP A 56 -0.18 19.91 7.07
CA ASP A 56 -0.62 19.54 8.41
C ASP A 56 -0.30 18.07 8.66
N THR A 57 0.57 17.81 9.63
CA THR A 57 1.03 16.46 9.99
C THR A 57 0.49 15.99 11.33
N PHE A 58 -0.16 16.88 12.09
CA PHE A 58 -0.70 16.58 13.41
C PHE A 58 -2.18 16.22 13.33
N MET A 59 -2.72 15.78 14.47
CA MET A 59 -4.16 15.56 14.59
C MET A 59 -4.91 16.88 14.38
N ASN A 60 -5.90 16.85 13.48
CA ASN A 60 -6.70 18.01 13.12
C ASN A 60 -8.18 17.67 13.14
N THR A 61 -8.91 18.22 14.11
CA THR A 61 -10.35 18.05 14.29
C THR A 61 -11.19 19.11 13.57
N ASP A 62 -10.58 20.21 13.15
CA ASP A 62 -11.27 21.37 12.59
C ASP A 62 -11.45 21.29 11.08
N GLY A 63 -10.62 20.48 10.40
CA GLY A 63 -10.74 20.23 8.97
C GLY A 63 -12.07 19.58 8.58
N PRO A 64 -12.62 19.90 7.39
CA PRO A 64 -13.90 19.40 6.92
C PRO A 64 -13.93 17.86 6.81
N LEU A 65 -15.13 17.31 6.89
CA LEU A 65 -15.39 15.91 6.59
C LEU A 65 -15.04 15.63 5.13
N HIS A 66 -14.19 14.62 4.90
CA HIS A 66 -13.79 14.16 3.57
C HIS A 66 -14.41 12.78 3.33
N TRP A 67 -14.66 12.39 2.08
CA TRP A 67 -15.31 11.11 1.76
C TRP A 67 -14.58 9.89 2.35
N ARG A 68 -13.25 9.96 2.49
CA ARG A 68 -12.42 8.92 3.15
C ARG A 68 -12.68 8.76 4.64
N HIS A 69 -13.26 9.76 5.30
CA HIS A 69 -13.71 9.66 6.69
C HIS A 69 -15.10 9.03 6.81
N ASN A 70 -15.85 8.94 5.70
CA ASN A 70 -17.17 8.34 5.66
C ASN A 70 -17.06 6.84 5.33
N ARG A 71 -17.44 5.97 6.29
CA ARG A 71 -17.37 4.51 6.14
C ARG A 71 -18.18 3.99 4.95
N LEU A 72 -19.32 4.60 4.63
CA LEU A 72 -20.17 4.18 3.51
C LEU A 72 -19.51 4.42 2.16
N LEU A 73 -18.66 5.45 2.06
CA LEU A 73 -17.96 5.81 0.82
C LEU A 73 -16.57 5.15 0.75
N SER A 74 -15.83 5.12 1.85
CA SER A 74 -14.46 4.58 1.90
C SER A 74 -14.43 3.04 1.99
N GLY A 75 -15.50 2.40 2.45
CA GLY A 75 -15.54 0.97 2.70
C GLY A 75 -14.47 0.55 3.70
N TYR A 76 -13.74 -0.53 3.39
CA TYR A 76 -12.62 -1.03 4.20
C TYR A 76 -11.25 -0.48 3.79
N ASN A 77 -11.18 0.33 2.73
CA ASN A 77 -9.93 0.97 2.35
C ASN A 77 -9.65 2.19 3.24
N ILE A 78 -9.02 1.93 4.38
CA ILE A 78 -8.62 2.94 5.36
C ILE A 78 -7.44 3.74 4.80
N MET A 79 -7.57 5.06 4.68
CA MET A 79 -6.54 5.95 4.12
C MET A 79 -6.08 5.47 2.72
N GLY A 80 -4.77 5.39 2.45
CA GLY A 80 -4.17 4.78 1.28
C GLY A 80 -3.72 3.33 1.47
N MET A 81 -4.26 2.59 2.45
CA MET A 81 -3.79 1.23 2.78
C MET A 81 -3.82 0.28 1.58
N GLY A 82 -4.91 0.25 0.82
CA GLY A 82 -5.04 -0.61 -0.37
C GLY A 82 -4.01 -0.30 -1.45
N ILE A 83 -3.65 0.99 -1.62
CA ILE A 83 -2.63 1.43 -2.59
C ILE A 83 -1.28 0.79 -2.23
N TRP A 84 -0.90 0.85 -0.95
CA TRP A 84 0.35 0.27 -0.49
C TRP A 84 0.34 -1.25 -0.54
N TYR A 85 -0.76 -1.89 -0.13
CA TYR A 85 -0.82 -3.35 -0.16
C TYR A 85 -0.73 -3.90 -1.59
N GLU A 86 -1.34 -3.24 -2.58
CA GLU A 86 -1.17 -3.60 -3.99
C GLU A 86 0.31 -3.52 -4.41
N THR A 87 1.02 -2.46 -4.02
CA THR A 87 2.48 -2.37 -4.21
C THR A 87 3.23 -3.53 -3.56
N LEU A 88 2.90 -3.90 -2.32
CA LEU A 88 3.55 -5.01 -1.63
C LEU A 88 3.31 -6.35 -2.34
N MET A 89 2.12 -6.55 -2.89
CA MET A 89 1.80 -7.76 -3.67
C MET A 89 2.68 -7.88 -4.92
N ARG A 90 3.08 -6.77 -5.54
CA ARG A 90 4.02 -6.79 -6.69
C ARG A 90 5.42 -7.27 -6.32
N TYR A 91 5.79 -7.23 -5.04
CA TYR A 91 7.11 -7.66 -4.56
C TYR A 91 7.08 -9.05 -3.93
N LEU A 92 6.07 -9.35 -3.10
CA LEU A 92 6.04 -10.53 -2.24
C LEU A 92 4.85 -11.46 -2.49
N GLY A 93 3.95 -11.11 -3.42
CA GLY A 93 2.67 -11.80 -3.59
C GLY A 93 1.67 -11.47 -2.47
N PRO A 94 0.58 -12.24 -2.34
CA PRO A 94 -0.48 -11.97 -1.37
C PRO A 94 -0.07 -12.35 0.07
N ALA A 95 -0.66 -11.66 1.04
CA ALA A 95 -0.67 -12.07 2.44
C ALA A 95 -1.53 -13.33 2.63
N THR A 96 -1.15 -14.18 3.59
CA THR A 96 -1.84 -15.42 3.97
C THR A 96 -2.58 -15.29 5.30
N LYS A 97 -2.15 -14.39 6.17
CA LYS A 97 -2.83 -14.08 7.44
C LYS A 97 -2.45 -12.70 7.98
N VAL A 98 -3.37 -12.11 8.75
CA VAL A 98 -3.31 -10.74 9.25
C VAL A 98 -3.73 -10.69 10.71
N MET A 99 -3.00 -9.91 11.52
CA MET A 99 -3.40 -9.44 12.84
C MET A 99 -3.30 -7.92 12.86
N ALA A 100 -4.36 -7.21 13.26
CA ALA A 100 -4.41 -5.76 13.16
C ALA A 100 -4.94 -5.07 14.42
N MET A 101 -4.47 -3.85 14.64
CA MET A 101 -5.00 -2.92 15.64
C MET A 101 -5.23 -1.56 14.98
N THR A 102 -6.39 -0.96 15.24
CA THR A 102 -6.79 0.31 14.62
C THR A 102 -7.35 1.27 15.66
N ARG A 103 -7.16 2.57 15.45
CA ARG A 103 -7.71 3.62 16.31
C ARG A 103 -8.30 4.76 15.50
N VAL A 104 -9.36 5.36 16.05
CA VAL A 104 -9.93 6.63 15.60
C VAL A 104 -9.63 7.64 16.70
N PHE A 105 -8.68 8.54 16.47
CA PHE A 105 -8.39 9.66 17.35
C PHE A 105 -9.27 10.87 17.00
N THR A 106 -9.38 11.17 15.71
CA THR A 106 -10.23 12.24 15.14
C THR A 106 -11.63 11.70 14.88
N ASN A 107 -12.43 11.64 15.95
CA ASN A 107 -13.72 10.97 15.93
C ASN A 107 -14.91 11.84 15.48
N GLN A 108 -14.70 13.13 15.21
CA GLN A 108 -15.73 14.04 14.70
C GLN A 108 -15.13 15.06 13.74
N ARG A 109 -15.89 15.45 12.72
CA ARG A 109 -15.57 16.53 11.78
C ARG A 109 -16.85 17.21 11.30
N LYS A 110 -16.76 18.47 10.85
CA LYS A 110 -17.91 19.19 10.27
C LYS A 110 -18.12 18.81 8.81
N ASP A 111 -19.36 18.54 8.42
CA ASP A 111 -19.75 18.38 7.01
C ASP A 111 -19.87 19.73 6.28
N GLU A 112 -20.30 19.67 5.02
CA GLU A 112 -20.47 20.84 4.14
C GLU A 112 -21.51 21.85 4.68
N ASN A 113 -22.44 21.42 5.53
CA ASN A 113 -23.44 22.27 6.18
C ASN A 113 -22.97 22.78 7.55
N GLY A 114 -21.75 22.46 7.96
CA GLY A 114 -21.18 22.81 9.27
C GLY A 114 -21.66 21.92 10.42
N VAL A 115 -22.38 20.82 10.13
CA VAL A 115 -22.89 19.89 11.14
C VAL A 115 -21.78 18.91 11.53
N LEU A 116 -21.59 18.69 12.84
CA LEU A 116 -20.64 17.70 13.33
C LEU A 116 -21.14 16.28 13.03
N GLN A 117 -20.32 15.53 12.29
CA GLN A 117 -20.53 14.13 11.95
C GLN A 117 -19.51 13.26 12.68
N GLY A 118 -19.96 12.08 13.13
CA GLY A 118 -19.08 11.06 13.70
C GLY A 118 -18.21 10.40 12.62
N VAL A 119 -16.93 10.27 12.91
CA VAL A 119 -15.95 9.56 12.06
C VAL A 119 -15.66 8.20 12.70
N THR A 120 -15.81 7.13 11.91
CA THR A 120 -15.57 5.74 12.35
C THR A 120 -14.51 5.03 11.52
N VAL A 121 -13.93 5.72 10.53
CA VAL A 121 -12.78 5.23 9.77
C VAL A 121 -11.51 5.53 10.59
N PRO A 122 -10.68 4.52 10.92
CA PRO A 122 -9.43 4.72 11.65
C PRO A 122 -8.49 5.72 10.99
N ASP A 123 -7.83 6.53 11.79
CA ASP A 123 -6.75 7.45 11.40
C ASP A 123 -5.37 6.94 11.83
N HIS A 124 -5.33 5.79 12.50
CA HIS A 124 -4.12 5.01 12.77
C HIS A 124 -4.39 3.50 12.63
N VAL A 125 -3.52 2.81 11.90
CA VAL A 125 -3.60 1.38 11.60
C VAL A 125 -2.21 0.76 11.81
N SER A 126 -2.14 -0.31 12.59
CA SER A 126 -0.97 -1.18 12.73
C SER A 126 -1.36 -2.61 12.35
N VAL A 127 -0.56 -3.25 11.50
CA VAL A 127 -0.79 -4.60 11.00
C VAL A 127 0.48 -5.42 11.12
N ILE A 128 0.35 -6.65 11.61
CA ILE A 128 1.35 -7.71 11.45
C ILE A 128 0.74 -8.75 10.51
N CYS A 129 1.45 -9.11 9.44
CA CYS A 129 0.98 -10.11 8.49
C CYS A 129 2.09 -11.05 8.02
N GLU A 130 1.69 -12.15 7.40
CA GLU A 130 2.60 -13.08 6.72
C GLU A 130 2.25 -13.11 5.24
N PHE A 131 3.26 -13.06 4.38
CA PHE A 131 3.13 -13.22 2.94
C PHE A 131 3.34 -14.67 2.51
N ALA A 132 2.72 -15.07 1.41
CA ALA A 132 2.91 -16.40 0.83
C ALA A 132 4.38 -16.71 0.50
N ALA A 133 5.19 -15.67 0.27
CA ALA A 133 6.65 -15.76 0.14
C ALA A 133 7.41 -16.12 1.44
N GLY A 134 6.71 -16.39 2.55
CA GLY A 134 7.33 -16.71 3.85
C GLY A 134 7.87 -15.49 4.60
N VAL A 135 7.43 -14.29 4.24
CA VAL A 135 7.88 -13.01 4.83
C VAL A 135 6.92 -12.56 5.90
N GLN A 136 7.41 -12.27 7.11
CA GLN A 136 6.64 -11.57 8.14
C GLN A 136 6.78 -10.06 7.97
N ALA A 137 5.68 -9.32 8.07
CA ALA A 137 5.69 -7.88 7.86
C ALA A 137 5.04 -7.09 8.98
N ASP A 138 5.64 -5.93 9.28
CA ASP A 138 5.10 -4.88 10.15
C ASP A 138 4.68 -3.69 9.27
N LEU A 139 3.38 -3.40 9.21
CA LEU A 139 2.83 -2.34 8.37
C LEU A 139 2.09 -1.30 9.23
N SER A 140 2.30 -0.02 8.96
CA SER A 140 1.52 1.04 9.59
C SER A 140 1.15 2.17 8.63
N TRP A 141 -0.07 2.67 8.85
CA TRP A 141 -0.60 3.86 8.20
C TRP A 141 -1.15 4.79 9.27
N SER A 142 -0.88 6.08 9.13
CA SER A 142 -1.31 7.06 10.12
C SER A 142 -1.45 8.44 9.51
N THR A 143 -2.54 9.13 9.83
CA THR A 143 -2.66 10.57 9.54
C THR A 143 -2.31 11.43 10.77
N VAL A 144 -2.04 10.84 11.93
CA VAL A 144 -1.85 11.54 13.22
C VAL A 144 -0.43 11.45 13.79
N THR A 145 0.52 10.90 13.02
CA THR A 145 1.95 10.83 13.39
C THR A 145 2.65 12.13 12.99
N GLY A 146 2.51 13.15 13.84
CA GLY A 146 3.13 14.47 13.68
C GLY A 146 4.59 14.40 13.27
N LEU A 147 4.97 15.19 12.26
CA LEU A 147 6.32 15.29 11.69
C LEU A 147 6.87 14.01 11.04
N GLN A 148 6.15 12.89 11.04
CA GLN A 148 6.53 11.75 10.20
C GLN A 148 6.35 12.16 8.74
N ALA A 149 7.43 12.12 7.96
CA ALA A 149 7.42 12.47 6.55
C ALA A 149 7.18 11.23 5.69
N GLY A 150 6.27 11.35 4.72
CA GLY A 150 6.13 10.42 3.61
C GLY A 150 5.91 8.96 4.02
N ALA A 151 6.52 8.05 3.27
CA ALA A 151 6.52 6.62 3.55
C ALA A 151 7.93 6.04 3.44
N GLU A 152 8.16 4.99 4.22
CA GLU A 152 9.38 4.21 4.20
C GLU A 152 9.01 2.73 4.08
N LEU A 153 9.58 2.07 3.08
CA LEU A 153 9.50 0.64 2.84
C LEU A 153 10.89 0.03 2.98
N MET A 154 11.01 -1.03 3.78
CA MET A 154 12.22 -1.84 3.88
C MET A 154 11.89 -3.32 3.67
N ILE A 155 12.70 -3.99 2.86
CA ILE A 155 12.63 -5.43 2.62
C ILE A 155 13.96 -6.03 3.06
N PHE A 156 13.90 -6.99 3.98
CA PHE A 156 15.05 -7.63 4.57
C PHE A 156 15.15 -9.08 4.09
N GLY A 157 16.34 -9.48 3.67
CA GLY A 157 16.66 -10.87 3.43
C GLY A 157 17.92 -11.31 4.17
N SER A 158 18.29 -12.58 4.01
CA SER A 158 19.47 -13.17 4.64
C SER A 158 20.78 -12.50 4.22
N ASP A 159 20.85 -12.04 2.97
CA ASP A 159 22.10 -11.58 2.36
C ASP A 159 22.10 -10.08 2.05
N GLY A 160 20.96 -9.41 2.18
CA GLY A 160 20.86 -7.99 1.89
C GLY A 160 19.59 -7.31 2.38
N THR A 161 19.50 -6.02 2.11
CA THR A 161 18.36 -5.17 2.44
C THR A 161 18.09 -4.21 1.30
N ILE A 162 16.80 -3.96 1.02
CA ILE A 162 16.31 -2.91 0.13
C ILE A 162 15.57 -1.89 0.98
N LYS A 163 15.78 -0.59 0.73
CA LYS A 163 15.02 0.51 1.30
C LYS A 163 14.54 1.44 0.19
N VAL A 164 13.31 1.92 0.34
CA VAL A 164 12.70 2.96 -0.48
C VAL A 164 12.02 3.95 0.46
N GLU A 165 12.24 5.25 0.25
CA GLU A 165 11.58 6.32 0.97
C GLU A 165 11.09 7.39 0.00
N GLY A 166 10.05 8.14 0.37
CA GLY A 166 9.45 9.16 -0.48
C GLY A 166 8.13 9.68 0.07
N PRO A 167 7.38 10.53 -0.65
CA PRO A 167 7.68 11.00 -2.00
C PRO A 167 8.83 12.05 -2.06
N PRO A 168 9.51 12.19 -3.22
CA PRO A 168 9.40 11.31 -4.38
C PRO A 168 10.00 9.92 -4.10
N PHE A 169 9.46 8.88 -4.74
CA PHE A 169 9.97 7.51 -4.66
C PHE A 169 10.87 7.24 -5.88
N ASP A 170 11.99 7.93 -5.97
CA ASP A 170 12.86 7.98 -7.16
C ASP A 170 14.25 7.33 -6.94
N LYS A 171 14.48 6.79 -5.75
CA LYS A 171 15.71 6.12 -5.30
C LYS A 171 15.41 4.76 -4.69
N VAL A 172 16.34 3.83 -4.88
CA VAL A 172 16.38 2.54 -4.21
C VAL A 172 17.73 2.47 -3.51
N SER A 173 17.74 2.26 -2.20
CA SER A 173 18.97 2.06 -1.44
C SER A 173 19.10 0.59 -1.05
N VAL A 174 20.30 0.04 -1.14
CA VAL A 174 20.59 -1.37 -0.90
C VAL A 174 21.80 -1.56 -0.01
N GLY A 175 21.88 -2.70 0.65
CA GLY A 175 23.07 -3.10 1.40
C GLY A 175 23.21 -4.62 1.47
N LYS A 176 24.45 -5.09 1.59
CA LYS A 176 24.82 -6.50 1.78
C LYS A 176 25.42 -6.73 3.16
N ASN A 177 25.55 -8.01 3.53
CA ASN A 177 26.34 -8.39 4.70
C ASN A 177 27.76 -7.79 4.63
N GLY A 178 28.17 -7.10 5.70
CA GLY A 178 29.45 -6.41 5.79
C GLY A 178 29.42 -4.92 5.41
N ASP A 179 28.34 -4.44 4.77
CA ASP A 179 28.13 -3.00 4.59
C ASP A 179 27.81 -2.32 5.93
N LYS A 180 28.28 -1.08 6.10
CA LYS A 180 28.01 -0.26 7.30
C LYS A 180 26.80 0.65 7.15
N GLU A 181 26.38 0.90 5.92
CA GLU A 181 25.29 1.79 5.54
C GLU A 181 24.66 1.33 4.22
N LEU A 182 23.40 1.70 3.99
CA LEU A 182 22.75 1.50 2.70
C LEU A 182 23.33 2.47 1.68
N LYS A 183 23.48 2.02 0.44
CA LYS A 183 23.99 2.81 -0.69
C LYS A 183 22.96 2.87 -1.79
N ASP A 184 22.96 3.96 -2.54
CA ASP A 184 22.06 4.12 -3.68
C ASP A 184 22.37 3.05 -4.75
N HIS A 185 21.32 2.34 -5.17
CA HIS A 185 21.33 1.43 -6.29
C HIS A 185 20.86 2.17 -7.54
N PRO A 186 21.59 2.10 -8.66
CA PRO A 186 21.19 2.78 -9.88
C PRO A 186 19.86 2.22 -10.42
N ILE A 187 18.97 3.12 -10.82
CA ILE A 187 17.74 2.76 -11.53
C ILE A 187 17.96 3.11 -12.99
N ALA A 188 17.98 2.09 -13.85
CA ALA A 188 18.09 2.29 -15.29
C ALA A 188 16.87 3.05 -15.84
N ASP A 189 17.08 3.94 -16.81
CA ASP A 189 16.03 4.84 -17.30
C ASP A 189 14.84 4.09 -17.92
N ASP A 190 15.08 2.92 -18.53
CA ASP A 190 14.05 2.02 -19.08
C ASP A 190 13.27 1.25 -18.00
N LYS A 191 13.76 1.25 -16.75
CA LYS A 191 13.06 0.68 -15.59
C LYS A 191 12.26 1.71 -14.80
N ARG A 192 12.40 3.00 -15.11
CA ARG A 192 11.60 4.06 -14.48
C ARG A 192 10.17 4.01 -15.02
N GLY A 193 9.30 3.30 -14.32
CA GLY A 193 7.88 3.26 -14.62
C GLY A 193 7.25 4.65 -14.51
N LYS A 194 6.19 4.86 -15.30
CA LYS A 194 5.51 6.15 -15.44
C LYS A 194 4.03 5.99 -15.14
N TRP A 195 3.40 7.10 -14.76
CA TRP A 195 1.94 7.15 -14.72
C TRP A 195 1.39 7.29 -16.14
N GLN A 196 1.05 6.17 -16.75
CA GLN A 196 0.51 6.06 -18.11
C GLN A 196 -0.67 5.07 -18.16
N VAL A 197 -1.42 4.98 -17.06
CA VAL A 197 -2.43 3.94 -16.82
C VAL A 197 -3.54 3.93 -17.87
N GLU A 198 -3.94 5.10 -18.38
CA GLU A 198 -4.94 5.21 -19.44
C GLU A 198 -4.41 4.68 -20.78
N GLU A 199 -3.14 4.97 -21.11
CA GLU A 199 -2.49 4.46 -22.31
C GLU A 199 -2.31 2.94 -22.24
N ASP A 200 -1.86 2.41 -21.09
CA ASP A 200 -1.70 0.98 -20.86
C ASP A 200 -3.04 0.24 -20.97
N PHE A 201 -4.12 0.82 -20.44
CA PHE A 201 -5.47 0.24 -20.56
C PHE A 201 -5.98 0.25 -22.00
N ILE A 202 -5.78 1.35 -22.74
CA ILE A 202 -6.13 1.44 -24.18
C ILE A 202 -5.34 0.41 -24.99
N ASN A 203 -4.04 0.26 -24.71
CA ASN A 203 -3.19 -0.72 -25.38
C ASN A 203 -3.65 -2.15 -25.05
N SER A 204 -4.09 -2.39 -23.81
CA SER A 204 -4.66 -3.67 -23.42
C SER A 204 -5.94 -3.99 -24.20
N ILE A 205 -6.85 -3.02 -24.35
CA ILE A 205 -8.05 -3.14 -25.20
C ILE A 205 -7.69 -3.49 -26.65
N ARG A 206 -6.54 -3.01 -27.14
CA ARG A 206 -6.01 -3.28 -28.49
C ARG A 206 -5.26 -4.61 -28.61
N GLY A 207 -5.10 -5.37 -27.53
CA GLY A 207 -4.50 -6.70 -27.54
C GLY A 207 -3.18 -6.85 -26.78
N ALA A 208 -2.67 -5.79 -26.13
CA ALA A 208 -1.57 -5.94 -25.18
C ALA A 208 -2.03 -6.66 -23.90
N PRO A 209 -1.15 -7.37 -23.19
CA PRO A 209 -1.51 -7.98 -21.91
C PRO A 209 -1.67 -6.92 -20.81
N VAL A 210 -2.63 -7.13 -19.90
CA VAL A 210 -2.72 -6.38 -18.65
C VAL A 210 -1.60 -6.85 -17.73
N THR A 211 -0.71 -5.94 -17.34
CA THR A 211 0.44 -6.23 -16.46
C THR A 211 0.22 -5.75 -15.03
N LEU A 212 -0.62 -4.73 -14.84
CA LEU A 212 -1.01 -4.08 -13.59
C LEU A 212 -2.43 -3.53 -13.78
N THR A 213 -3.45 -3.63 -12.95
CA THR A 213 -3.75 -4.47 -11.79
C THR A 213 -5.04 -5.21 -12.20
N PRO A 214 -4.98 -6.48 -12.64
CA PRO A 214 -6.16 -7.20 -13.11
C PRO A 214 -7.17 -7.42 -11.98
N PHE A 215 -8.42 -7.72 -12.32
CA PHE A 215 -9.52 -7.78 -11.35
C PHE A 215 -9.31 -8.78 -10.22
N ASP A 216 -8.62 -9.90 -10.46
CA ASP A 216 -8.27 -10.87 -9.43
C ASP A 216 -7.30 -10.30 -8.38
N VAL A 217 -6.26 -9.57 -8.80
CA VAL A 217 -5.41 -8.79 -7.88
C VAL A 217 -6.24 -7.72 -7.17
N GLY A 218 -7.22 -7.15 -7.88
CA GLY A 218 -8.28 -6.30 -7.33
C GLY A 218 -9.01 -6.92 -6.14
N VAL A 219 -9.48 -8.15 -6.30
CA VAL A 219 -10.16 -8.88 -5.23
C VAL A 219 -9.20 -9.15 -4.06
N GLN A 220 -7.98 -9.60 -4.34
CA GLN A 220 -6.99 -9.90 -3.29
C GLN A 220 -6.65 -8.69 -2.42
N TYR A 221 -6.52 -7.49 -3.01
CA TYR A 221 -6.30 -6.29 -2.19
C TYR A 221 -7.54 -5.96 -1.35
N MET A 222 -8.75 -6.10 -1.90
CA MET A 222 -9.99 -5.84 -1.15
C MET A 222 -10.14 -6.81 0.03
N GLU A 223 -9.88 -8.10 -0.19
CA GLU A 223 -9.85 -9.13 0.86
C GLU A 223 -8.88 -8.76 1.99
N PHE A 224 -7.69 -8.27 1.66
CA PHE A 224 -6.73 -7.82 2.67
C PHE A 224 -7.28 -6.63 3.49
N THR A 225 -7.84 -5.61 2.83
CA THR A 225 -8.38 -4.45 3.54
C THR A 225 -9.54 -4.82 4.48
N GLU A 226 -10.35 -5.79 4.06
CA GLU A 226 -11.42 -6.34 4.88
C GLU A 226 -10.87 -7.18 6.04
N ALA A 227 -9.88 -8.04 5.79
CA ALA A 227 -9.23 -8.85 6.82
C ALA A 227 -8.59 -7.99 7.93
N VAL A 228 -7.97 -6.87 7.58
CA VAL A 228 -7.46 -5.88 8.55
C VAL A 228 -8.60 -5.36 9.44
N THR A 229 -9.74 -5.00 8.84
CA THR A 229 -10.89 -4.49 9.61
C THR A 229 -11.51 -5.58 10.50
N ARG A 230 -11.70 -6.80 9.97
CA ARG A 230 -12.23 -7.94 10.74
C ARG A 230 -11.31 -8.28 11.91
N SER A 231 -10.00 -8.30 11.68
CA SER A 231 -9.00 -8.58 12.72
C SER A 231 -9.03 -7.53 13.82
N SER A 232 -9.08 -6.24 13.46
CA SER A 232 -9.08 -5.18 14.47
C SER A 232 -10.37 -5.12 15.31
N GLN A 233 -11.50 -5.53 14.74
CA GLN A 233 -12.79 -5.61 15.45
C GLN A 233 -12.89 -6.82 16.37
N THR A 234 -12.33 -7.95 15.96
CA THR A 234 -12.42 -9.22 16.69
C THR A 234 -11.27 -9.44 17.67
N GLY A 235 -10.14 -8.75 17.47
CA GLY A 235 -8.89 -9.04 18.19
C GLY A 235 -8.30 -10.41 17.82
N GLN A 236 -8.65 -10.96 16.66
CA GLN A 236 -8.23 -12.28 16.20
C GLN A 236 -7.44 -12.19 14.90
N MET A 237 -6.60 -13.20 14.68
CA MET A 237 -5.94 -13.40 13.40
C MET A 237 -6.96 -13.81 12.34
N VAL A 238 -6.87 -13.22 11.15
CA VAL A 238 -7.71 -13.52 9.99
C VAL A 238 -6.84 -14.11 8.89
N TYR A 239 -7.25 -15.25 8.33
CA TYR A 239 -6.57 -15.92 7.21
C TYR A 239 -7.08 -15.38 5.87
N LEU A 240 -6.24 -15.45 4.86
CA LEU A 240 -6.50 -15.03 3.48
C LEU A 240 -6.27 -16.20 2.50
N PRO A 241 -7.01 -16.28 1.38
CA PRO A 241 -8.13 -15.40 1.00
C PRO A 241 -9.34 -15.55 1.92
N LEU A 242 -10.30 -14.61 1.84
CA LEU A 242 -11.50 -14.57 2.70
C LEU A 242 -12.60 -15.55 2.28
#